data_AF-A0A6G4CUQ6-F1
#
_entry.id   AF-A0A6G4CUQ6-F1
#
_cell.length_a   1.000
_cell.length_b   1.000
_cell.length_c   1.000
_cell.angle_alpha   90.00
_cell.angle_beta   90.00
_cell.angle_gamma   90.00
#
_symmetry.space_group_name_H-M   'P 1'
#
loop_
_entity.id
_entity.type
_entity.pdbx_description
1 polymer ?
#
loop_
_entity_poly.entity_id
_entity_poly.type
_entity_poly.pdbx_seq_one_letter_code
_entity_poly.pdbx_strand_id
1 'polypeptide(L)'
;AIEDIEDIDSLINLSDDCIEKILIRIRSINALRDELIKLNLNPEGLIYFNNEVYPLLYTLTNLSTTSLNLSTSANFLSTAVYLKPKDSKIKDTLKLIYEMTEQCEDIYDSLKYKIDTLICISKKSK
;
A
#
# COMPACT_ATOMS: atom_id res chain seq x y z
N ALA A 1 -65.01 36.47 14.48
CA ALA A 1 -63.96 36.19 15.47
C ALA A 1 -63.00 35.21 14.80
N ILE A 2 -61.70 35.45 14.95
CA ILE A 2 -60.64 34.67 14.31
C ILE A 2 -60.44 33.42 15.20
N GLU A 3 -61.21 32.37 14.94
CA GLU A 3 -61.05 31.05 15.54
C GLU A 3 -60.51 30.10 14.47
N ASP A 4 -59.25 30.28 14.07
CA ASP A 4 -58.48 29.32 13.27
C ASP A 4 -56.96 29.52 13.47
N ILE A 5 -56.54 30.25 14.52
CA ILE A 5 -55.12 30.46 14.89
C ILE A 5 -54.81 29.63 16.14
N GLU A 6 -55.15 28.34 16.12
CA GLU A 6 -54.66 27.38 17.12
C GLU A 6 -53.73 26.34 16.49
N ASP A 7 -53.47 26.43 15.17
CA ASP A 7 -52.78 25.36 14.46
C ASP A 7 -51.54 25.82 13.66
N ILE A 8 -51.26 27.12 13.55
CA ILE A 8 -50.05 27.59 12.83
C ILE A 8 -48.78 27.30 13.65
N ASP A 9 -48.79 27.61 14.95
CA ASP A 9 -47.64 27.33 15.82
C ASP A 9 -47.42 25.82 16.01
N SER A 10 -48.49 25.03 16.05
CA SER A 10 -48.45 23.56 16.06
C SER A 10 -47.79 23.01 14.79
N LEU A 11 -48.17 23.54 13.61
CA LEU A 11 -47.58 23.17 12.32
C LEU A 11 -46.11 23.59 12.20
N ILE A 12 -45.74 24.77 12.72
CA ILE A 12 -44.33 25.22 12.76
C ILE A 12 -43.50 24.28 13.64
N ASN A 13 -43.99 23.94 14.83
CA ASN A 13 -43.29 23.01 15.73
C ASN A 13 -43.14 21.60 15.11
N LEU A 14 -44.18 21.13 14.40
CA LEU A 14 -44.12 19.85 13.67
C LEU A 14 -43.11 19.88 12.52
N SER A 15 -43.03 21.01 11.81
CA SER A 15 -42.04 21.25 10.75
C SER A 15 -40.62 21.24 11.31
N ASP A 16 -40.40 21.93 12.43
CA ASP A 16 -39.08 22.00 13.08
C ASP A 16 -38.61 20.64 13.58
N ASP A 17 -39.49 19.84 14.20
CA ASP A 17 -39.19 18.45 14.60
C ASP A 17 -38.87 17.57 13.37
N CYS A 18 -39.55 17.78 12.24
CA CYS A 18 -39.26 17.06 11.01
C CYS A 18 -37.87 17.43 10.45
N ILE A 19 -37.53 18.72 10.44
CA ILE A 19 -36.24 19.24 10.01
C ILE A 19 -35.12 18.69 10.91
N GLU A 20 -35.33 18.67 12.23
CA GLU A 20 -34.36 18.13 13.19
C GLU A 20 -34.12 16.63 12.97
N LYS A 21 -35.17 15.84 12.75
CA LYS A 21 -35.05 14.42 12.40
C LYS A 21 -34.28 14.19 11.10
N ILE A 22 -34.49 15.04 10.09
CA ILE A 22 -33.74 14.97 8.81
C ILE A 22 -32.27 15.31 9.04
N LEU A 23 -31.96 16.36 9.82
CA LEU A 23 -30.59 16.74 10.16
C LEU A 23 -29.85 15.62 10.88
N ILE A 24 -30.50 14.94 11.84
CA ILE A 24 -29.95 13.79 12.54
C ILE A 24 -29.62 12.67 11.54
N ARG A 25 -30.54 12.35 10.62
CA ARG A 25 -30.30 11.31 9.59
C ARG A 25 -29.14 11.67 8.67
N ILE A 26 -29.03 12.91 8.23
CA ILE A 26 -27.91 13.38 7.39
C ILE A 26 -26.58 13.24 8.15
N ARG A 27 -26.54 13.61 9.42
CA ARG A 27 -25.34 13.42 10.26
C ARG A 27 -24.97 11.95 10.38
N SER A 28 -25.94 11.06 10.61
CA SER A 28 -25.70 9.61 10.65
C SER A 28 -25.17 9.07 9.32
N ILE A 29 -25.73 9.51 8.20
CA ILE A 29 -25.24 9.12 6.86
C ILE A 29 -23.80 9.58 6.64
N ASN A 30 -23.48 10.82 7.03
CA ASN A 30 -22.11 11.34 6.90
C ASN A 30 -21.13 10.60 7.81
N ALA A 31 -21.52 10.27 9.05
CA ALA A 31 -20.70 9.46 9.93
C ALA A 31 -20.46 8.06 9.36
N LEU A 32 -21.50 7.41 8.80
CA LEU A 32 -21.36 6.12 8.13
C LEU A 32 -20.43 6.22 6.92
N ARG A 33 -20.52 7.29 6.13
CA ARG A 33 -19.61 7.56 5.01
C ARG A 33 -18.16 7.68 5.47
N ASP A 34 -17.92 8.43 6.55
CA ASP A 34 -16.56 8.62 7.10
C ASP A 34 -15.98 7.30 7.63
N GLU A 35 -16.78 6.46 8.29
CA GLU A 35 -16.36 5.10 8.70
C GLU A 35 -16.12 4.17 7.49
N LEU A 36 -16.92 4.30 6.43
CA LEU A 36 -16.71 3.55 5.18
C LEU A 36 -15.41 3.93 4.46
N ILE A 37 -15.02 5.21 4.54
CA ILE A 37 -13.73 5.70 4.03
C ILE A 37 -12.56 5.13 4.84
N LYS A 38 -12.74 4.92 6.15
CA LYS A 38 -11.73 4.31 7.03
C LYS A 38 -11.61 2.81 6.86
N LEU A 39 -12.68 2.14 6.42
CA LEU A 39 -12.63 0.72 6.09
C LEU A 39 -11.69 0.52 4.90
N ASN A 40 -10.66 -0.30 5.09
CA ASN A 40 -9.76 -0.67 4.03
C ASN A 40 -10.55 -1.51 3.01
N LEU A 41 -11.12 -0.85 1.99
CA LEU A 41 -12.19 -1.35 1.09
C LEU A 41 -11.90 -2.68 0.37
N ASN A 42 -10.68 -3.21 0.54
CA ASN A 42 -10.30 -4.55 0.13
C ASN A 42 -9.41 -5.22 1.20
N PRO A 43 -10.00 -5.78 2.28
CA PRO A 43 -9.24 -6.43 3.34
C PRO A 43 -8.52 -7.69 2.82
N GLU A 44 -9.11 -8.41 1.87
CA GLU A 44 -8.48 -9.55 1.19
C GLU A 44 -7.21 -9.10 0.46
N GLY A 45 -7.30 -8.03 -0.33
CA GLY A 45 -6.16 -7.45 -1.05
C GLY A 45 -5.07 -6.95 -0.11
N LEU A 46 -5.42 -6.36 1.04
CA LEU A 46 -4.44 -5.96 2.04
C LEU A 46 -3.71 -7.15 2.65
N ILE A 47 -4.45 -8.18 3.07
CA ILE A 47 -3.87 -9.40 3.65
C ILE A 47 -2.96 -10.08 2.63
N TYR A 48 -3.41 -10.19 1.38
CA TYR A 48 -2.62 -10.75 0.30
C TYR A 48 -1.35 -9.93 0.03
N PHE A 49 -1.47 -8.60 -0.05
CA PHE A 49 -0.30 -7.74 -0.24
C PHE A 49 0.72 -7.93 0.89
N ASN A 50 0.30 -7.88 2.15
CA ASN A 50 1.21 -7.95 3.30
C ASN A 50 1.91 -9.32 3.42
N ASN A 51 1.24 -10.40 3.04
CA ASN A 51 1.76 -11.76 3.24
C ASN A 51 2.47 -12.31 1.99
N GLU A 52 2.03 -11.94 0.79
CA GLU A 52 2.47 -12.59 -0.46
C GLU A 52 3.28 -11.66 -1.37
N VAL A 53 3.01 -10.35 -1.35
CA VAL A 53 3.67 -9.37 -2.25
C VAL A 53 4.81 -8.66 -1.53
N TYR A 54 4.52 -8.09 -0.35
CA TYR A 54 5.44 -7.26 0.40
C TYR A 54 6.75 -7.99 0.76
N PRO A 55 6.75 -9.26 1.24
CA PRO A 55 8.00 -9.95 1.58
C PRO A 55 8.90 -10.16 0.36
N LEU A 56 8.34 -10.49 -0.81
CA LEU A 56 9.09 -10.66 -2.04
C LEU A 56 9.67 -9.33 -2.53
N LEU A 57 8.83 -8.28 -2.55
CA LEU A 57 9.26 -6.93 -2.93
C LEU A 57 10.37 -6.39 -2.01
N TYR A 58 10.20 -6.57 -0.70
CA TYR A 58 11.16 -6.15 0.31
C TYR A 58 12.49 -6.90 0.15
N THR A 59 12.43 -8.21 -0.06
CA THR A 59 13.64 -9.04 -0.27
C THR A 59 14.37 -8.63 -1.55
N LEU A 60 13.65 -8.47 -2.67
CA LEU A 60 14.21 -8.03 -3.94
C LEU A 60 14.90 -6.67 -3.82
N THR A 61 14.26 -5.72 -3.13
CA THR A 61 14.81 -4.38 -2.89
C THR A 61 16.11 -4.44 -2.10
N ASN A 62 16.14 -5.24 -1.04
CA ASN A 62 17.33 -5.38 -0.19
C ASN A 62 18.49 -6.09 -0.90
N LEU A 63 18.20 -7.17 -1.65
CA LEU A 63 19.22 -7.87 -2.43
C LEU A 63 19.80 -6.97 -3.52
N SER A 64 18.94 -6.28 -4.28
CA SER A 64 19.37 -5.35 -5.33
C SER A 64 20.24 -4.22 -4.76
N THR A 65 19.82 -3.62 -3.64
CA THR A 65 20.58 -2.56 -2.96
C THR A 65 21.93 -3.07 -2.46
N THR A 66 21.95 -4.26 -1.87
CA THR A 66 23.19 -4.88 -1.37
C THR A 66 24.14 -5.19 -2.52
N SER A 67 23.63 -5.75 -3.62
CA SER A 67 24.42 -6.04 -4.83
C SER A 67 25.04 -4.77 -5.41
N LEU A 68 24.28 -3.68 -5.49
CA LEU A 68 24.79 -2.37 -5.93
C LEU A 68 25.90 -1.82 -5.02
N ASN A 69 25.72 -1.93 -3.71
CA ASN A 69 26.72 -1.47 -2.73
C ASN A 69 28.02 -2.30 -2.82
N LEU A 70 27.90 -3.62 -2.99
CA LEU A 70 29.05 -4.51 -3.20
C LEU A 70 29.76 -4.18 -4.51
N SER A 71 29.02 -3.96 -5.60
CA SER A 71 29.57 -3.60 -6.91
C SER A 71 30.35 -2.28 -6.83
N THR A 72 29.77 -1.27 -6.18
CA THR A 72 30.43 0.03 -5.97
C THR A 72 31.72 -0.12 -5.17
N SER A 73 31.66 -0.90 -4.08
CA SER A 73 32.83 -1.17 -3.22
C SER A 73 33.92 -1.94 -3.94
N ALA A 74 33.56 -2.99 -4.69
CA ALA A 74 34.48 -3.81 -5.45
C ALA A 74 35.17 -2.98 -6.55
N ASN A 75 34.43 -2.13 -7.25
CA ASN A 75 34.98 -1.21 -8.25
C ASN A 75 35.99 -0.25 -7.63
N PHE A 76 35.63 0.42 -6.52
CA PHE A 76 36.54 1.32 -5.82
C PHE A 76 37.83 0.60 -5.40
N LEU A 77 37.70 -0.59 -4.81
CA LEU A 77 38.84 -1.37 -4.34
C LEU A 77 39.73 -1.87 -5.48
N SER A 78 39.15 -2.22 -6.63
CA SER A 78 39.88 -2.67 -7.82
C SER A 78 40.77 -1.57 -8.43
N THR A 79 40.41 -0.30 -8.21
CA THR A 79 41.15 0.86 -8.72
C THR A 79 42.15 1.43 -7.72
N ALA A 80 42.18 0.93 -6.48
CA ALA A 80 43.07 1.42 -5.44
C ALA A 80 44.53 1.03 -5.75
N VAL A 81 45.42 2.03 -5.84
CA VAL A 81 46.83 1.90 -6.28
C VAL A 81 47.65 0.89 -5.45
N TYR A 82 47.26 0.65 -4.19
CA TYR A 82 47.97 -0.24 -3.27
C TYR A 82 47.43 -1.68 -3.25
N LEU A 83 46.31 -1.95 -3.92
CA LEU A 83 45.70 -3.27 -3.97
C LEU A 83 45.87 -3.86 -5.37
N LYS A 84 46.25 -5.13 -5.44
CA LYS A 84 46.36 -5.81 -6.73
C LYS A 84 44.94 -6.08 -7.23
N PRO A 85 44.58 -5.70 -8.47
CA PRO A 85 43.25 -5.97 -9.04
C PRO A 85 42.85 -7.46 -9.07
N LYS A 86 43.82 -8.36 -8.91
CA LYS A 86 43.63 -9.82 -8.82
C LYS A 86 43.49 -10.34 -7.38
N ASP A 87 43.25 -9.48 -6.40
CA ASP A 87 43.00 -9.94 -5.04
C ASP A 87 41.76 -10.86 -5.05
N SER A 88 41.91 -12.06 -4.50
CA SER A 88 40.91 -13.13 -4.66
C SER A 88 39.56 -12.70 -4.11
N LYS A 89 39.56 -11.86 -3.06
CA LYS A 89 38.36 -11.32 -2.41
C LYS A 89 37.52 -10.42 -3.32
N ILE A 90 38.15 -9.62 -4.20
CA ILE A 90 37.43 -8.78 -5.17
C ILE A 90 36.72 -9.68 -6.18
N LYS A 91 37.41 -10.71 -6.67
CA LYS A 91 36.84 -11.70 -7.59
C LYS A 91 35.69 -12.48 -6.95
N ASP A 92 35.84 -12.89 -5.70
CA ASP A 92 34.79 -13.60 -4.95
C ASP A 92 33.56 -12.71 -4.75
N THR A 93 33.76 -11.42 -4.48
CA THR A 93 32.68 -10.43 -4.37
C THR A 93 31.94 -10.25 -5.70
N LEU A 94 32.67 -10.18 -6.82
CA LEU A 94 32.05 -10.12 -8.15
C LEU A 94 31.25 -11.39 -8.46
N LYS A 95 31.73 -12.57 -8.06
CA LYS A 95 30.98 -13.82 -8.19
C LYS A 95 29.68 -13.79 -7.38
N LEU A 96 29.75 -13.34 -6.13
CA LEU A 96 28.57 -13.19 -5.27
C LEU A 96 27.54 -12.23 -5.89
N ILE A 97 27.99 -11.12 -6.49
CA ILE A 97 27.09 -10.18 -7.19
C ILE A 97 26.30 -10.89 -8.30
N TYR A 98 26.94 -11.75 -9.11
CA TYR A 98 26.25 -12.53 -10.14
C TYR A 98 25.23 -13.49 -9.54
N GLU A 99 25.58 -14.21 -8.48
CA GLU A 99 24.66 -15.13 -7.77
C GLU A 99 23.46 -14.36 -7.17
N MET A 100 23.68 -13.15 -6.65
CA MET A 100 22.61 -12.29 -6.16
C MET A 100 21.71 -11.78 -7.30
N THR A 101 22.27 -11.51 -8.48
CA THR A 101 21.47 -11.11 -9.66
C THR A 101 20.54 -12.24 -10.09
N GLU A 102 21.03 -13.48 -10.15
CA GLU A 102 20.20 -14.66 -10.46
C GLU A 102 19.06 -14.81 -9.44
N GLN A 103 19.36 -14.67 -8.14
CA GLN A 103 18.32 -14.70 -7.09
C GLN A 103 17.30 -13.54 -7.23
N CYS A 104 17.73 -12.36 -7.69
CA CYS A 104 16.83 -11.25 -7.94
C CYS A 104 15.87 -11.54 -9.10
N GLU A 105 16.34 -12.22 -10.15
CA GLU A 105 15.51 -12.64 -11.29
C GLU A 105 14.42 -13.63 -10.82
N ASP A 106 14.81 -14.66 -10.05
CA ASP A 106 13.87 -15.63 -9.49
C ASP A 106 12.77 -14.97 -8.63
N ILE A 107 13.17 -14.02 -7.77
CA ILE A 107 12.22 -13.30 -6.92
C ILE A 107 11.33 -12.39 -7.76
N TYR A 108 11.89 -11.71 -8.76
CA TYR A 108 11.13 -10.84 -9.65
C TYR A 108 10.06 -11.61 -10.42
N ASP A 109 10.41 -12.77 -10.97
CA ASP A 109 9.48 -13.62 -11.70
C ASP A 109 8.33 -14.08 -10.80
N SER A 110 8.64 -14.52 -9.58
CA SER A 110 7.62 -14.86 -8.57
C SER A 110 6.71 -13.66 -8.22
N LEU A 111 7.32 -12.49 -7.99
CA LEU A 111 6.63 -11.26 -7.62
C LEU A 111 5.65 -10.82 -8.72
N LYS A 112 6.01 -10.99 -10.00
CA LYS A 112 5.14 -10.66 -11.14
C LYS A 112 3.80 -11.39 -11.06
N TYR A 113 3.81 -12.70 -10.83
CA TYR A 113 2.58 -13.50 -10.67
C TYR A 113 1.74 -13.06 -9.46
N LYS A 114 2.39 -12.69 -8.35
CA LYS A 114 1.71 -12.21 -7.15
C LYS A 114 1.06 -10.84 -7.38
N ILE A 115 1.71 -9.94 -8.11
CA ILE A 115 1.15 -8.64 -8.49
C ILE A 115 -0.06 -8.81 -9.40
N ASP A 116 0.00 -9.69 -10.40
CA ASP A 116 -1.13 -9.96 -11.29
C ASP A 116 -2.35 -10.47 -10.50
N THR A 117 -2.11 -11.34 -9.52
CA THR A 117 -3.16 -11.83 -8.60
C THR A 117 -3.74 -10.71 -7.75
N LEU A 118 -2.90 -9.83 -7.17
CA LEU A 118 -3.36 -8.68 -6.38
C LEU A 118 -4.21 -7.73 -7.24
N ILE A 119 -3.84 -7.49 -8.49
CA ILE A 119 -4.63 -6.68 -9.44
C ILE A 119 -6.00 -7.33 -9.67
N CYS A 120 -6.05 -8.66 -9.83
CA CYS A 120 -7.31 -9.38 -9.98
C CYS A 120 -8.21 -9.25 -8.73
N ILE A 121 -7.65 -9.41 -7.53
CA ILE A 121 -8.36 -9.21 -6.25
C ILE A 121 -8.90 -7.77 -6.17
N SER A 122 -8.10 -6.77 -6.55
CA SER A 122 -8.51 -5.35 -6.54
C SER A 122 -9.69 -5.04 -7.47
N LYS A 123 -9.80 -5.75 -8.61
CA LYS A 123 -10.88 -5.56 -9.59
C LYS A 123 -12.19 -6.20 -9.15
N LYS A 124 -12.15 -7.27 -8.35
CA LYS A 124 -13.36 -7.94 -7.82
C LYS A 124 -14.06 -7.13 -6.72
N SER A 125 -13.34 -6.24 -6.05
CA SER A 125 -13.87 -5.41 -4.95
C SER A 125 -14.52 -4.10 -5.43
N LYS A 126 -14.63 -3.87 -6.74
CA LYS A 126 -15.36 -2.75 -7.35
C LYS A 126 -16.73 -3.21 -7.81
#